data_AF-A0A918BGR7-F1
#
_entry.id   AF-A0A918BGR7-F1
#
_cell.length_a   1.000
_cell.length_b   1.000
_cell.length_c   1.000
_cell.angle_alpha   90.00
_cell.angle_beta   90.00
_cell.angle_gamma   90.00
#
_symmetry.space_group_name_H-M   'P 1'
#
loop_
_entity.id
_entity.type
_entity.pdbx_description
1 polymer ?
#
loop_
_entity_poly.entity_id
_entity_poly.type
_entity_poly.pdbx_seq_one_letter_code
_entity_poly.pdbx_strand_id
1 'polypeptide(L)' 'MAPRKRAKPRIPKCPDCDGNGDIAETVRVGPRKGRATEHRQAAMCLTCFGSGEAPTTE' A
#
# COMPACT_ATOMS: atom_id res chain seq x y z
N MET A 1 26.82 -4.56 31.94
CA MET A 1 26.83 -3.86 30.64
C MET A 1 25.71 -4.45 29.79
N ALA A 2 24.67 -3.68 29.46
CA ALA A 2 23.53 -4.20 28.68
C ALA A 2 23.89 -4.31 27.19
N PRO A 3 23.45 -5.36 26.47
CA PRO A 3 23.73 -5.50 25.05
C PRO A 3 23.01 -4.39 24.26
N ARG A 4 23.75 -3.71 23.35
CA ARG A 4 23.15 -2.76 22.42
C ARG A 4 22.25 -3.52 21.45
N LYS A 5 20.96 -3.18 21.41
CA LYS A 5 20.03 -3.68 20.39
C LYS A 5 20.47 -3.14 19.03
N ARG A 6 20.67 -4.03 18.05
CA ARG A 6 20.90 -3.63 16.65
C ARG A 6 19.63 -2.96 16.13
N ALA A 7 19.77 -1.79 15.51
CA ALA A 7 18.66 -1.16 14.81
C ALA A 7 18.24 -2.07 13.64
N LYS A 8 16.94 -2.35 13.52
CA LYS A 8 16.41 -3.09 12.37
C LYS A 8 16.67 -2.26 11.10
N PRO A 9 17.15 -2.84 9.99
CA PRO A 9 17.29 -2.11 8.75
C PRO A 9 15.96 -1.43 8.39
N ARG A 10 16.01 -0.13 8.07
CA ARG A 10 14.84 0.62 7.60
C ARG A 10 14.58 0.18 6.17
N ILE A 11 13.55 -0.63 5.97
CA ILE A 11 13.06 -0.96 4.65
C ILE A 11 12.40 0.32 4.09
N PRO A 12 12.76 0.77 2.89
CA PRO A 12 12.15 1.94 2.28
C PRO A 12 10.65 1.71 2.09
N LYS A 13 9.88 2.79 2.26
CA LYS A 13 8.43 2.76 2.03
C LYS A 13 8.12 2.58 0.54
N CYS A 14 6.98 1.96 0.26
CA CYS A 14 6.41 1.93 -1.09
C CYS A 14 6.05 3.36 -1.56
N PRO A 15 6.52 3.82 -2.73
CA PRO A 15 6.28 5.18 -3.21
C PRO A 15 4.82 5.45 -3.59
N ASP A 16 4.05 4.41 -3.96
CA ASP A 16 2.70 4.57 -4.48
C ASP A 16 1.63 4.64 -3.39
N CYS A 17 1.90 4.07 -2.21
CA CYS A 17 0.98 4.11 -1.07
C CYS A 17 1.57 4.79 0.18
N ASP A 18 2.76 5.39 0.08
CA ASP A 18 3.52 6.00 1.21
C ASP A 18 3.66 5.07 2.43
N GLY A 19 3.72 3.77 2.15
CA GLY A 19 3.86 2.72 3.15
C GLY A 19 2.58 2.33 3.90
N ASN A 20 1.41 2.77 3.47
CA ASN A 20 0.13 2.31 4.06
C ASN A 20 -0.23 0.87 3.63
N GLY A 21 0.21 0.45 2.44
CA GLY A 21 -0.15 -0.86 1.87
C GLY A 21 -1.50 -0.87 1.15
N ASP A 22 -2.31 0.17 1.30
CA ASP A 22 -3.58 0.37 0.59
C ASP A 22 -3.65 1.75 -0.08
N ILE A 23 -4.59 1.89 -1.01
CA ILE A 23 -4.90 3.11 -1.75
C ILE A 23 -6.41 3.36 -1.72
N ALA A 24 -6.83 4.62 -1.80
CA ALA A 24 -8.24 5.00 -1.82
C ALA A 24 -8.80 5.02 -3.25
N GLU A 25 -9.61 4.01 -3.60
CA GLU A 25 -10.23 3.89 -4.93
C GLU A 25 -11.70 4.33 -4.91
N THR A 26 -12.17 4.98 -5.98
CA THR A 26 -13.59 5.31 -6.15
C THR A 26 -14.39 4.05 -6.45
N VAL A 27 -15.45 3.81 -5.67
CA VAL A 27 -16.35 2.68 -5.90
C VAL A 27 -17.13 2.91 -7.19
N ARG A 28 -17.11 1.91 -8.09
CA ARG A 28 -17.86 1.91 -9.35
C ARG A 28 -18.86 0.76 -9.36
N VAL A 29 -20.12 1.04 -9.74
CA VAL A 29 -21.22 0.05 -9.75
C VAL A 29 -21.93 -0.03 -11.09
N GLY A 30 -22.46 -1.20 -11.43
CA GLY A 30 -23.18 -1.44 -12.70
C GLY A 30 -22.33 -2.13 -13.78
N PRO A 31 -22.90 -2.40 -14.97
CA PRO A 31 -22.27 -3.24 -15.97
C PRO A 31 -21.00 -2.59 -16.56
N ARG A 32 -20.06 -3.44 -17.01
CA ARG A 32 -18.78 -3.06 -17.64
C ARG A 32 -17.93 -2.13 -16.76
N LYS A 33 -17.68 -0.90 -17.20
CA LYS A 33 -16.84 0.09 -16.50
C LYS A 33 -17.54 0.75 -15.30
N GLY A 34 -18.81 0.42 -15.05
CA GLY A 34 -19.63 0.95 -13.97
C GLY A 34 -19.83 2.48 -14.02
N ARG A 35 -20.64 3.01 -13.12
CA ARG A 35 -20.70 4.44 -12.79
C ARG A 35 -19.93 4.68 -11.50
N ALA A 36 -19.12 5.74 -11.49
CA ALA A 36 -18.48 6.23 -10.27
C ALA A 36 -19.54 6.69 -9.27
N THR A 37 -19.36 6.29 -8.02
CA THR A 37 -20.15 6.77 -6.87
C THR A 37 -19.35 7.81 -6.09
N GLU A 38 -19.98 8.45 -5.11
CA GLU A 38 -19.30 9.38 -4.19
C GLU A 38 -18.50 8.65 -3.09
N HIS A 39 -18.61 7.32 -3.03
CA HIS A 39 -17.93 6.52 -2.02
C HIS A 39 -16.50 6.14 -2.44
N ARG A 40 -15.62 6.04 -1.44
CA ARG A 40 -14.25 5.56 -1.56
C ARG A 40 -14.11 4.24 -0.80
N GLN A 41 -13.32 3.32 -1.35
CA GLN A 41 -12.93 2.08 -0.69
C GLN A 41 -11.42 1.98 -0.59
N ALA A 42 -10.92 1.31 0.45
CA ALA A 42 -9.52 0.91 0.51
C ALA A 42 -9.31 -0.26 -0.46
N ALA A 43 -8.36 -0.13 -1.36
CA ALA A 43 -7.90 -1.19 -2.25
C ALA A 43 -6.44 -1.50 -1.94
N MET A 44 -6.05 -2.76 -2.05
CA MET A 44 -4.66 -3.16 -1.84
C MET A 44 -3.73 -2.46 -2.83
N CYS A 45 -2.63 -1.88 -2.35
CA CYS A 45 -1.61 -1.32 -3.21
C CYS A 45 -0.93 -2.45 -3.99
N LEU A 46 -1.10 -2.45 -5.31
CA LEU A 46 -0.59 -3.52 -6.18
C LEU A 46 0.92 -3.46 -6.38
N THR A 47 1.56 -2.32 -6.13
CA THR A 47 3.02 -2.16 -6.25
C THR A 47 3.76 -2.91 -5.16
N CYS A 48 3.24 -2.89 -3.93
CA CYS A 48 3.84 -3.56 -2.78
C CYS A 48 3.03 -4.76 -2.26
N PHE A 49 1.95 -5.12 -2.95
CA PHE A 49 1.02 -6.18 -2.53
C PHE A 49 0.58 -6.07 -1.06
N GLY A 50 0.28 -4.86 -0.60
CA GLY A 50 -0.16 -4.65 0.78
C GLY A 50 0.93 -4.53 1.85
N SER A 51 2.21 -4.73 1.52
CA SER A 51 3.28 -4.67 2.53
C SER A 51 3.59 -3.26 3.03
N GLY A 52 3.35 -2.23 2.21
CA GLY A 52 3.82 -0.87 2.45
C GLY A 52 5.33 -0.69 2.26
N GLU A 53 6.05 -1.75 1.88
CA GLU A 53 7.49 -1.72 1.63
C GLU A 53 7.77 -1.53 0.13
N ALA A 54 8.88 -0.88 -0.21
CA ALA A 54 9.27 -0.73 -1.60
C ALA A 54 9.49 -2.12 -2.23
N PRO A 55 9.03 -2.34 -3.48
CA PRO A 55 9.26 -3.61 -4.15
C PRO A 55 10.76 -3.86 -4.30
N THR A 56 11.22 -5.02 -3.84
CA THR A 56 12.57 -5.49 -4.13
C THR A 56 12.55 -6.03 -5.54
N THR A 57 13.09 -5.27 -6.50
CA THR A 57 13.39 -5.81 -7.82
C THR A 57 14.52 -6.82 -7.65
N GLU A 58 14.17 -8.09 -7.54
CA GLU A 58 15.11 -9.21 -7.68
C GLU A 58 15.10 -9.72 -9.13
#